data_AF-X0Y1H8-F1
#
_entry.id   AF-X0Y1H8-F1
#
_cell.length_a   1.000
_cell.length_b   1.000
_cell.length_c   1.000
_cell.angle_alpha   90.00
_cell.angle_beta   90.00
_cell.angle_gamma   90.00
#
_symmetry.space_group_name_H-M   'P 1'
#
loop_
_entity.id
_entity.type
_entity.pdbx_description
1 polymer ?
#
loop_
_entity_poly.entity_id
_entity_poly.type
_entity_poly.pdbx_seq_one_letter_code
_entity_poly.pdbx_strand_id
1 'polypeptide(L)' 'MTDLFRESEEAAIRANAPLAVRMRPRVLDEIVGQDAFLGPGKMLR' A
#
# COMPACT_ATOMS: atom_id res chain seq x y z
N MET A 1 -15.74 20.25 -2.72
CA MET A 1 -16.80 19.72 -3.58
C MET A 1 -16.81 18.21 -3.36
N THR A 2 -17.89 17.64 -2.84
CA THR A 2 -17.95 16.21 -2.49
C THR A 2 -18.27 15.41 -3.75
N ASP A 3 -17.40 14.46 -4.09
CA ASP A 3 -17.61 13.56 -5.23
C ASP A 3 -18.49 12.38 -4.81
N LEU A 4 -19.64 12.25 -5.47
CA LEU A 4 -20.66 11.24 -5.18
C LEU A 4 -20.24 9.82 -5.62
N PHE A 5 -19.34 9.68 -6.60
CA PHE A 5 -19.03 8.39 -7.23
C PHE A 5 -17.68 7.79 -6.83
N ARG A 6 -16.90 8.51 -6.02
CA ARG A 6 -15.53 8.15 -5.64
C ARG A 6 -15.37 6.72 -5.12
N GLU A 7 -16.27 6.27 -4.24
CA GLU A 7 -16.16 4.93 -3.64
C GLU A 7 -16.29 3.82 -4.70
N SER A 8 -17.21 3.99 -5.65
CA SER A 8 -17.42 3.04 -6.75
C SER A 8 -16.25 3.03 -7.73
N GLU A 9 -15.68 4.20 -8.00
CA GLU A 9 -14.49 4.35 -8.85
C GLU A 9 -13.27 3.67 -8.22
N GLU A 10 -13.01 3.94 -6.94
CA GLU A 10 -11.90 3.31 -6.22
C GLU A 10 -12.05 1.78 -6.15
N ALA A 11 -13.27 1.26 -6.01
CA ALA A 11 -13.53 -0.17 -6.05
C ALA A 11 -13.21 -0.77 -7.44
N ALA A 12 -13.62 -0.11 -8.51
CA ALA A 12 -13.31 -0.54 -9.88
C ALA A 12 -11.80 -0.51 -10.17
N ILE A 13 -11.09 0.52 -9.71
CA ILE A 13 -9.63 0.62 -9.84
C ILE A 13 -8.95 -0.54 -9.10
N ARG A 14 -9.36 -0.82 -7.85
CA ARG A 14 -8.78 -1.93 -7.06
C ARG A 14 -9.01 -3.29 -7.71
N ALA A 15 -10.20 -3.52 -8.29
CA ALA A 15 -10.54 -4.79 -8.93
C ALA A 15 -9.72 -5.05 -10.20
N ASN A 16 -9.43 -4.00 -10.97
CA ASN A 16 -8.69 -4.09 -12.24
C ASN A 16 -7.18 -3.80 -12.10
N ALA A 17 -6.69 -3.61 -10.89
CA ALA A 17 -5.29 -3.31 -10.64
C ALA A 17 -4.37 -4.50 -11.01
N PRO A 18 -3.19 -4.24 -11.60
CA PRO A 18 -2.23 -5.30 -11.88
C PRO A 18 -1.73 -5.96 -10.58
N LEU A 19 -1.22 -7.19 -10.69
CA LEU A 19 -0.81 -8.00 -9.53
C LEU A 19 0.16 -7.24 -8.61
N ALA A 20 1.17 -6.59 -9.17
CA ALA A 20 2.15 -5.82 -8.38
C ALA A 20 1.50 -4.73 -7.52
N VAL A 21 0.47 -4.06 -8.02
CA VAL A 21 -0.27 -3.02 -7.30
C VAL A 21 -1.11 -3.62 -6.16
N ARG A 22 -1.67 -4.81 -6.37
CA ARG A 22 -2.44 -5.56 -5.36
C ARG A 22 -1.55 -6.11 -4.24
N MET A 23 -0.28 -6.39 -4.54
CA MET A 23 0.72 -6.91 -3.60
C MET A 23 1.47 -5.80 -2.84
N ARG A 24 1.07 -4.53 -2.98
CA ARG A 24 1.73 -3.42 -2.27
C ARG A 24 1.61 -3.60 -0.74
N PRO A 25 2.72 -3.53 0.01
CA PRO A 25 2.72 -3.53 1.47
C PRO A 25 1.82 -2.44 2.03
N ARG A 26 1.06 -2.79 3.07
CA ARG A 26 0.19 -1.89 3.85
C ARG A 26 0.85 -1.46 5.15
N VAL A 27 1.75 -2.29 5.68
CA VAL A 27 2.52 -2.02 6.89
C VAL A 27 4.01 -2.23 6.65
N LEU A 28 4.85 -1.62 7.49
CA LEU A 28 6.31 -1.67 7.33
C LEU A 28 6.87 -3.11 7.43
N ASP A 29 6.25 -3.98 8.22
CA ASP A 29 6.69 -5.36 8.40
C ASP A 29 6.48 -6.25 7.15
N GLU A 30 5.65 -5.80 6.20
CA GLU A 30 5.44 -6.50 4.92
C GLU A 30 6.50 -6.14 3.87
N ILE A 31 7.39 -5.17 4.15
CA ILE A 31 8.46 -4.77 3.24
C ILE A 31 9.62 -5.74 3.36
N VAL A 32 9.98 -6.39 2.25
CA VAL A 32 11.05 -7.38 2.18
C VAL A 32 12.36 -6.75 1.67
N GLY A 33 13.48 -7.09 2.30
CA GLY A 33 14.83 -6.73 1.82
C GLY A 33 15.34 -5.35 2.23
N GLN A 34 14.71 -4.70 3.22
CA GLN A 34 15.07 -3.34 3.69
C GLN A 34 15.47 -3.30 5.17
N ASP A 35 16.03 -4.39 5.70
CA ASP A 35 16.35 -4.54 7.13
C ASP A 35 17.32 -3.48 7.69
N ALA A 36 18.20 -2.95 6.84
CA ALA A 36 19.13 -1.87 7.22
C ALA A 36 18.40 -0.59 7.69
N PHE A 37 17.19 -0.34 7.19
CA PHE A 37 16.38 0.83 7.50
C PHE A 37 15.20 0.52 8.41
N LEU A 38 14.65 -0.69 8.34
CA LEU A 38 13.45 -1.12 9.06
C LEU A 38 13.77 -1.93 10.33
N GLY A 39 15.03 -2.23 10.64
CA GLY A 39 15.41 -2.95 11.86
C GLY A 39 15.02 -2.21 13.16
N PRO A 40 14.89 -2.90 14.31
CA PRO A 40 14.59 -2.26 15.60
C PRO A 40 15.61 -1.16 15.95
N GLY A 41 15.12 0.03 16.35
CA GLY A 41 15.98 1.16 16.70
C GLY A 41 16.58 1.89 15.50
N LYS A 42 15.99 1.70 14.30
CA LYS A 42 16.35 2.43 13.08
C LYS A 42 15.33 3.52 12.81
N MET A 43 15.61 4.40 11.84
CA MET A 43 14.81 5.61 11.60
C MET A 43 13.31 5.36 11.40
N LEU A 44 12.94 4.17 10.90
CA LEU A 44 11.57 3.80 10.58
C LEU A 44 10.98 2.71 11.52
N ARG A 45 11.68 2.35 12.60
CA ARG A 45 11.20 1.44 13.66
C ARG A 45 11.65 1.86 15.05
#